data_AF-A0AA50HVU1-F1
#
_entry.id   AF-A0AA50HVU1-F1
#
_cell.length_a   1.000
_cell.length_b   1.000
_cell.length_c   1.000
_cell.angle_alpha   90.00
_cell.angle_beta   90.00
_cell.angle_gamma   90.00
#
_symmetry.space_group_name_H-M   'P 1'
#
loop_
_entity.id
_entity.type
_entity.pdbx_description
1 polymer ?
#
loop_
_entity_poly.entity_id
_entity_poly.type
_entity_poly.pdbx_seq_one_letter_code
_entity_poly.pdbx_strand_id
1 'polypeptide(L)'
;MNSPTFFEKGTTFYSKSDFNKALSQWYDKTDEVTIGDTSYSQASWIFIKLEMYDFYLNADTKRIGVFDYLQMLKQYEQDLPWHIVENARNSKINKVVFGDDFNRISGFYLYIKNALETTITI
;
A
#
# COMPACT_ATOMS: atom_id res chain seq x y z
N MET A 1 4.90 -0.58 -28.27
CA MET A 1 5.47 0.08 -27.09
C MET A 1 5.15 -0.82 -25.90
N ASN A 2 6.17 -1.38 -25.26
CA ASN A 2 5.98 -2.21 -24.08
C ASN A 2 5.49 -1.30 -22.95
N SER A 3 4.22 -1.40 -22.58
CA SER A 3 3.74 -0.81 -21.34
C SER A 3 4.57 -1.39 -20.19
N PRO A 4 5.06 -0.57 -19.25
CA PRO A 4 5.81 -1.10 -18.12
C PRO A 4 4.91 -2.09 -17.37
N THR A 5 5.41 -3.31 -17.21
CA THR A 5 4.73 -4.40 -16.49
C THR A 5 4.55 -4.06 -15.01
N PHE A 6 5.49 -3.30 -14.44
CA PHE A 6 5.47 -2.86 -13.03
C PHE A 6 5.34 -1.35 -12.88
N PHE A 7 5.04 -0.91 -11.66
CA PHE A 7 5.33 0.48 -11.28
C PHE A 7 6.84 0.74 -11.36
N GLU A 8 7.23 1.92 -11.85
CA GLU A 8 8.63 2.35 -11.75
C GLU A 8 9.01 2.51 -10.28
N LYS A 9 10.18 1.98 -9.89
CA LYS A 9 10.68 2.13 -8.53
C LYS A 9 10.84 3.61 -8.19
N GLY A 10 10.29 4.04 -7.06
CA GLY A 10 10.30 5.44 -6.65
C GLY A 10 9.05 6.22 -7.05
N THR A 11 8.09 5.60 -7.76
CA THR A 11 6.78 6.21 -8.06
C THR A 11 6.19 6.79 -6.78
N THR A 12 5.81 8.06 -6.82
CA THR A 12 5.31 8.81 -5.66
C THR A 12 3.93 9.36 -5.94
N PHE A 13 2.98 9.11 -5.04
CA PHE A 13 1.65 9.69 -5.04
C PHE A 13 1.50 10.71 -3.91
N TYR A 14 0.69 11.74 -4.12
CA TYR A 14 0.46 12.83 -3.17
C TYR A 14 -0.96 12.84 -2.59
N SER A 15 -1.76 11.82 -2.92
CA SER A 15 -3.10 11.62 -2.40
C SER A 15 -3.44 10.13 -2.35
N LYS A 16 -4.34 9.73 -1.43
CA LYS A 16 -4.89 8.37 -1.40
C LYS A 16 -5.64 8.06 -2.70
N SER A 17 -6.35 9.04 -3.26
CA SER A 17 -7.14 8.88 -4.49
C SER A 17 -6.26 8.53 -5.70
N ASP A 18 -5.16 9.24 -5.92
CA ASP A 18 -4.25 8.96 -7.04
C ASP A 18 -3.58 7.60 -6.89
N PHE A 19 -3.16 7.26 -5.66
CA PHE A 19 -2.61 5.95 -5.34
C PHE A 19 -3.62 4.83 -5.63
N ASN A 20 -4.87 4.97 -5.16
CA ASN A 20 -5.94 4.00 -5.36
C ASN A 20 -6.26 3.81 -6.85
N LYS A 21 -6.36 4.91 -7.59
CA LYS A 21 -6.59 4.89 -9.04
C LYS A 21 -5.47 4.18 -9.78
N ALA A 22 -4.22 4.42 -9.40
CA ALA A 22 -3.07 3.79 -10.02
C ALA A 22 -3.03 2.28 -9.72
N LEU A 23 -3.33 1.86 -8.49
CA LEU A 23 -3.46 0.44 -8.15
C LEU A 23 -4.58 -0.25 -8.94
N SER A 24 -5.75 0.37 -9.06
CA SER A 24 -6.84 -0.16 -9.89
C SER A 24 -6.39 -0.33 -11.34
N GLN A 25 -5.76 0.70 -11.93
CA GLN A 25 -5.27 0.62 -13.30
C GLN A 25 -4.20 -0.45 -13.49
N TRP A 26 -3.27 -0.60 -12.54
CA TRP A 26 -2.27 -1.66 -12.58
C TRP A 26 -2.92 -3.04 -12.51
N TYR A 27 -3.90 -3.22 -11.62
CA TYR A 27 -4.64 -4.46 -11.50
C TYR A 27 -5.38 -4.80 -12.80
N ASP A 28 -6.06 -3.83 -13.41
CA ASP A 28 -6.89 -4.04 -14.61
C ASP A 28 -6.07 -4.25 -15.89
N LYS A 29 -4.85 -3.71 -15.97
CA LYS A 29 -4.06 -3.67 -17.22
C LYS A 29 -2.88 -4.64 -17.26
N THR A 30 -2.57 -5.30 -16.14
CA THR A 30 -1.43 -6.20 -16.04
C THR A 30 -1.85 -7.51 -15.39
N ASP A 31 -1.12 -8.59 -15.68
CA ASP A 31 -1.23 -9.88 -15.00
C ASP A 31 -0.07 -10.13 -14.02
N GLU A 32 0.66 -9.06 -13.65
CA GLU A 32 1.83 -9.18 -12.79
C GLU A 32 1.47 -9.69 -11.40
N VAL A 33 2.33 -10.56 -10.86
CA VAL A 33 2.10 -11.20 -9.56
C VAL A 33 2.35 -10.24 -8.40
N THR A 34 3.25 -9.28 -8.59
CA THR A 34 3.63 -8.26 -7.60
C THR A 34 3.72 -6.87 -8.24
N ILE A 35 3.57 -5.82 -7.44
CA ILE A 35 3.59 -4.43 -7.94
C ILE A 35 4.96 -3.97 -8.45
N GLY A 36 6.02 -4.66 -8.03
CA GLY A 36 7.41 -4.36 -8.37
C GLY A 36 8.22 -5.63 -8.61
N ASP A 37 9.51 -5.45 -8.86
CA ASP A 37 10.42 -6.55 -9.11
C ASP A 37 10.78 -7.30 -7.82
N THR A 38 10.42 -8.58 -7.78
CA THR A 38 10.67 -9.50 -6.65
C THR A 38 12.15 -9.74 -6.35
N SER A 39 13.07 -9.45 -7.27
CA SER A 39 14.52 -9.47 -7.00
C SER A 39 14.91 -8.48 -5.88
N TYR A 40 14.08 -7.46 -5.64
CA TYR A 40 14.18 -6.47 -4.56
C TYR A 40 13.17 -6.70 -3.44
N SER A 41 12.85 -7.96 -3.09
CA SER A 41 11.90 -8.33 -2.03
C SER A 41 11.96 -7.40 -0.80
N GLN A 42 10.79 -7.01 -0.28
CA GLN A 42 10.60 -6.10 0.86
C GLN A 42 11.17 -4.67 0.67
N ALA A 43 11.72 -4.31 -0.50
CA ALA A 43 12.17 -2.95 -0.75
C ALA A 43 10.98 -2.00 -0.94
N SER A 44 11.09 -0.79 -0.38
CA SER A 44 10.18 0.31 -0.68
C SER A 44 10.15 0.59 -2.19
N TRP A 45 8.96 0.54 -2.78
CA TRP A 45 8.79 0.61 -4.24
C TRP A 45 7.96 1.80 -4.68
N ILE A 46 6.75 1.91 -4.12
CA ILE A 46 5.85 3.05 -4.29
C ILE A 46 5.87 3.86 -3.00
N PHE A 47 5.84 5.18 -3.12
CA PHE A 47 5.75 6.12 -2.00
C PHE A 47 4.41 6.86 -2.05
N ILE A 48 3.85 7.15 -0.88
CA ILE A 48 2.64 7.96 -0.73
C ILE A 48 2.94 9.06 0.28
N LYS A 49 2.78 10.32 -0.11
CA LYS A 49 3.02 11.49 0.74
C LYS A 49 1.69 12.12 1.08
N LEU A 50 1.28 12.03 2.35
CA LEU A 50 0.02 12.55 2.86
C LEU A 50 0.32 13.55 3.97
N GLU A 51 0.26 14.85 3.65
CA GLU A 51 0.55 15.95 4.58
C GLU A 51 1.86 15.73 5.37
N MET A 52 1.76 15.34 6.65
CA MET A 52 2.88 15.11 7.56
C MET A 52 3.40 13.65 7.59
N TYR A 53 2.79 12.75 6.82
CA TYR A 53 3.07 11.32 6.84
C TYR A 53 3.55 10.80 5.48
N ASP A 54 4.71 10.15 5.50
CA ASP A 54 5.28 9.46 4.36
C ASP A 54 5.06 7.94 4.50
N PHE A 55 4.47 7.32 3.49
CA PHE A 55 4.26 5.88 3.41
C PHE A 55 5.04 5.27 2.26
N TYR A 56 5.23 3.95 2.34
CA TYR A 56 5.74 3.16 1.25
C TYR A 56 5.05 1.80 1.16
N LEU A 57 4.87 1.35 -0.06
CA LEU A 57 4.39 0.02 -0.40
C LEU A 57 5.58 -0.80 -0.91
N ASN A 58 5.77 -2.01 -0.37
CA ASN A 58 6.90 -2.85 -0.76
C ASN A 58 6.70 -3.48 -2.15
N ALA A 59 7.82 -3.71 -2.86
CA ALA A 59 7.88 -4.34 -4.17
C ALA A 59 7.17 -5.70 -4.24
N ASP A 60 7.23 -6.47 -3.14
CA ASP A 60 6.64 -7.80 -3.02
C ASP A 60 5.15 -7.79 -2.64
N THR A 61 4.51 -6.62 -2.65
CA THR A 61 3.05 -6.52 -2.52
C THR A 61 2.40 -7.28 -3.66
N LYS A 62 1.56 -8.25 -3.30
CA LYS A 62 0.98 -9.24 -4.20
C LYS A 62 -0.29 -8.73 -4.84
N ARG A 63 -0.54 -9.17 -6.07
CA ARG A 63 -1.79 -8.92 -6.81
C ARG A 63 -3.04 -9.27 -6.01
N ILE A 64 -3.05 -10.38 -5.29
CA ILE A 64 -4.19 -10.79 -4.45
C ILE A 64 -4.43 -9.80 -3.29
N GLY A 65 -3.36 -9.28 -2.66
CA GLY A 65 -3.49 -8.27 -1.62
C GLY A 65 -3.97 -6.93 -2.18
N VAL A 66 -3.55 -6.56 -3.39
CA VAL A 66 -4.08 -5.38 -4.09
C VAL A 66 -5.56 -5.55 -4.41
N PHE A 67 -5.98 -6.73 -4.87
CA PHE A 67 -7.39 -7.03 -5.11
C PHE A 67 -8.23 -6.87 -3.84
N ASP A 68 -7.82 -7.50 -2.74
CA ASP A 68 -8.53 -7.42 -1.46
C ASP A 68 -8.62 -5.98 -0.95
N TYR A 69 -7.54 -5.21 -1.08
CA TYR A 69 -7.53 -3.77 -0.78
C TYR A 69 -8.54 -2.99 -1.62
N LEU A 70 -8.59 -3.21 -2.93
CA LEU A 70 -9.53 -2.54 -3.82
C LEU A 70 -10.99 -2.93 -3.56
N GLN A 71 -11.26 -4.19 -3.20
CA GLN A 71 -12.61 -4.62 -2.79
C GLN A 71 -13.03 -3.91 -1.51
N MET A 72 -12.14 -3.83 -0.53
CA MET A 72 -12.43 -3.14 0.72
C MET A 72 -12.61 -1.64 0.50
N LEU A 73 -11.77 -1.01 -0.31
CA LEU A 73 -11.92 0.39 -0.71
C LEU A 73 -13.30 0.67 -1.36
N LYS A 74 -13.81 -0.27 -2.15
CA LYS A 74 -15.15 -0.18 -2.73
C LYS A 74 -16.26 -0.26 -1.69
N GLN A 75 -16.11 -1.09 -0.65
CA GLN A 75 -17.06 -1.19 0.46
C GLN A 75 -17.13 0.12 1.27
N TYR A 76 -16.01 0.84 1.35
CA TYR A 76 -15.88 2.13 2.03
C TYR A 76 -16.12 3.34 1.12
N GLU A 77 -16.76 3.16 -0.04
CA GLU A 77 -17.08 4.26 -0.98
C GLU A 77 -15.87 5.13 -1.36
N GLN A 78 -14.69 4.53 -1.49
CA GLN A 78 -13.40 5.18 -1.76
C GLN A 78 -12.78 5.97 -0.61
N ASP A 79 -13.41 6.01 0.57
CA ASP A 79 -12.90 6.66 1.77
C ASP A 79 -12.51 5.62 2.84
N LEU A 80 -11.49 4.82 2.52
CA LEU A 80 -11.03 3.75 3.40
C LEU A 80 -10.07 4.28 4.49
N PRO A 81 -10.41 4.15 5.79
CA PRO A 81 -9.52 4.54 6.87
C PRO A 81 -8.23 3.71 6.88
N TRP A 82 -7.10 4.38 7.14
CA TRP A 82 -5.81 3.74 7.34
C TRP A 82 -5.41 3.90 8.81
N HIS A 83 -5.12 2.79 9.47
CA HIS A 83 -4.63 2.79 10.85
C HIS A 83 -3.17 2.37 10.87
N ILE A 84 -2.33 3.17 11.53
CA ILE A 84 -0.91 2.85 11.70
C ILE A 84 -0.76 2.16 13.05
N VAL A 85 -0.48 0.87 13.04
CA VAL A 85 -0.45 0.02 14.25
C VAL A 85 0.92 -0.61 14.47
N GLU A 86 1.08 -1.19 15.67
CA GLU A 86 2.26 -1.98 16.01
C GLU A 86 2.45 -3.17 15.05
N ASN A 87 3.65 -3.23 14.50
CA ASN A 87 4.11 -4.31 13.65
C ASN A 87 4.69 -5.43 14.53
N ALA A 88 3.95 -6.52 14.65
CA ALA A 88 4.32 -7.69 15.45
C ALA A 88 5.71 -8.28 15.12
N ARG A 89 6.29 -7.99 13.94
CA ARG A 89 7.63 -8.47 13.57
C ARG A 89 8.76 -7.70 14.27
N ASN A 90 8.57 -6.44 14.62
CA ASN A 90 9.65 -5.57 15.11
C ASN A 90 9.22 -4.60 16.22
N SER A 91 7.99 -4.72 16.72
CA SER A 91 7.39 -3.87 17.76
C SER A 91 7.39 -2.37 17.46
N LYS A 92 7.55 -1.97 16.19
CA LYS A 92 7.42 -0.57 15.76
C LYS A 92 5.99 -0.28 15.35
N ILE A 93 5.45 0.86 15.74
CA ILE A 93 4.16 1.35 15.22
C ILE A 93 4.41 1.91 13.82
N ASN A 94 4.40 1.02 12.83
CA ASN A 94 4.69 1.40 11.45
C ASN A 94 3.87 0.68 10.38
N LYS A 95 3.02 -0.28 10.75
CA LYS A 95 2.26 -1.07 9.78
C LYS A 95 0.91 -0.43 9.52
N VAL A 96 0.52 -0.31 8.25
CA VAL A 96 -0.82 0.14 7.90
C VAL A 96 -1.79 -1.05 7.86
N VAL A 97 -2.93 -0.88 8.52
CA VAL A 97 -4.11 -1.76 8.46
C VAL A 97 -5.33 -0.90 8.14
N PHE A 98 -6.45 -1.52 7.78
CA PHE A 98 -7.51 -0.79 7.09
C PHE A 98 -8.88 -1.00 7.73
N GLY A 99 -9.75 0.02 7.58
CA GLY A 99 -11.15 -0.05 8.01
C GLY A 99 -11.33 -0.16 9.53
N ASP A 100 -12.58 -0.07 9.97
CA ASP A 100 -12.93 0.09 11.38
C ASP A 100 -12.48 -1.09 12.27
N ASP A 101 -12.35 -2.28 11.68
CA ASP A 101 -11.91 -3.50 12.34
C ASP A 101 -10.38 -3.73 12.28
N PHE A 102 -9.60 -2.73 11.85
CA PHE A 102 -8.13 -2.82 11.76
C PHE A 102 -7.66 -4.01 10.91
N ASN A 103 -8.33 -4.25 9.79
CA ASN A 103 -8.12 -5.41 8.93
C ASN A 103 -6.70 -5.44 8.34
N ARG A 104 -6.05 -6.58 8.51
CA ARG A 104 -4.75 -6.89 7.90
C ARG A 104 -4.98 -7.60 6.57
N ILE A 105 -4.66 -6.92 5.47
CA ILE A 105 -4.79 -7.52 4.14
C ILE A 105 -3.52 -8.33 3.82
N SER A 106 -3.70 -9.64 3.66
CA SER A 106 -2.59 -10.55 3.34
C SER A 106 -1.99 -10.22 1.98
N GLY A 107 -0.66 -10.12 1.90
CA GLY A 107 0.03 -9.76 0.66
C GLY A 107 0.00 -8.27 0.33
N PHE A 108 -0.60 -7.41 1.15
CA PHE A 108 -0.53 -5.95 1.00
C PHE A 108 0.40 -5.35 2.05
N TYR A 109 1.56 -4.83 1.61
CA TYR A 109 2.68 -4.51 2.50
C TYR A 109 2.94 -3.00 2.55
N LEU A 110 2.01 -2.28 3.16
CA LEU A 110 2.04 -0.83 3.32
C LEU A 110 2.52 -0.44 4.72
N TYR A 111 3.44 0.52 4.78
CA TYR A 111 4.05 0.99 6.02
C TYR A 111 4.25 2.50 6.00
N ILE A 112 4.24 3.12 7.17
CA ILE A 112 4.76 4.48 7.34
C ILE A 112 6.30 4.42 7.42
N LYS A 113 6.96 5.43 6.82
CA LYS A 113 8.41 5.54 6.73
C LYS A 113 9.07 5.77 8.08
N ASN A 114 8.50 6.65 8.88
CA ASN A 114 8.95 6.95 10.23
C ASN A 114 7.96 6.33 11.22
N ALA A 115 8.44 5.42 12.06
CA ALA A 115 7.60 4.81 13.08
C ALA A 115 7.05 5.87 14.04
N LEU A 116 5.84 5.65 14.51
CA LEU A 116 5.16 6.53 15.46
C LEU A 116 5.33 6.02 16.89
N GLU A 117 5.02 6.89 17.85
CA GLU A 117 4.97 6.55 19.28
C GLU A 117 3.59 6.02 19.71
N THR A 118 2.55 6.26 18.91
CA THR A 118 1.18 5.80 19.19
C THR A 118 0.44 5.44 17.90
N THR A 119 -0.60 4.62 18.04
CA THR A 119 -1.50 4.27 16.94
C THR A 119 -2.32 5.48 16.55
N ILE A 120 -2.45 5.73 15.24
CA ILE A 120 -3.28 6.81 14.69
C ILE A 120 -4.14 6.28 13.54
N THR A 121 -5.20 7.02 13.21
CA THR A 121 -6.06 6.82 12.04
C THR A 121 -5.90 8.01 11.11
N ILE A 122 -5.79 7.76 9.81
CA ILE A 122 -5.76 8.77 8.76
C ILE A 122 -6.70 8.41 7.60
#